data_AF-A0A947DG46-F1
#
_entry.id   AF-A0A947DG46-F1
#
_cell.length_a   1.000
_cell.length_b   1.000
_cell.length_c   1.000
_cell.angle_alpha   90.00
_cell.angle_beta   90.00
_cell.angle_gamma   90.00
#
_symmetry.space_group_name_H-M   'P 1'
#
loop_
_entity.id
_entity.type
_entity.pdbx_description
1 polymer ?
#
loop_
_entity_poly.entity_id
_entity_poly.type
_entity_poly.pdbx_seq_one_letter_code
_entity_poly.pdbx_strand_id
1 'polypeptide(L)' 'VQDLRDEWAQRGLYLFELPTYSPELNLIETAWRFMKYQWLDSSAYESWESLVAEVEKILAGFGEEFVINFA' A
#
# COMPACT_ATOMS: atom_id res chain seq x y z
N VAL A 1 -25.36 0.35 5.07
CA VAL A 1 -24.10 1.04 4.67
C VAL A 1 -24.14 2.51 5.02
N GLN A 2 -25.21 3.25 4.68
CA GLN A 2 -25.33 4.66 5.09
C GLN A 2 -25.29 4.85 6.61
N ASP A 3 -26.03 4.04 7.37
CA ASP A 3 -26.02 4.14 8.84
C ASP A 3 -24.63 3.92 9.48
N LEU A 4 -23.77 3.12 8.83
CA LEU A 4 -22.39 2.89 9.26
C LEU A 4 -21.46 4.05 8.90
N ARG A 5 -21.77 4.79 7.83
CA ARG A 5 -21.00 5.98 7.44
C ARG A 5 -21.11 7.07 8.49
N ASP A 6 -22.30 7.28 9.03
CA ASP A 6 -22.52 8.28 10.07
C ASP A 6 -21.78 7.90 11.37
N GLU A 7 -21.80 6.61 11.73
CA GLU A 7 -21.04 6.10 12.87
C GLU A 7 -19.52 6.28 12.68
N TRP A 8 -18.99 5.95 11.50
CA TRP A 8 -17.57 6.11 11.18
C TRP A 8 -17.16 7.58 11.11
N ALA A 9 -17.99 8.44 10.53
CA ALA A 9 -17.75 9.88 10.46
C ALA A 9 -17.70 10.51 11.86
N GLN A 10 -18.55 10.07 12.79
CA GLN A 10 -18.46 10.49 14.21
C GLN A 10 -17.14 10.07 14.88
N ARG A 11 -16.51 9.00 14.39
CA ARG A 11 -15.17 8.55 14.81
C ARG A 11 -14.03 9.16 13.99
N GLY A 12 -14.32 10.08 13.05
CA GLY A 12 -13.35 10.71 12.16
C GLY A 12 -12.86 9.82 11.01
N LEU A 13 -13.54 8.70 10.73
CA LEU A 13 -13.23 7.81 9.61
C LEU A 13 -14.16 8.11 8.43
N TYR A 14 -13.56 8.39 7.27
CA TYR A 14 -14.28 8.71 6.04
C TYR A 14 -13.95 7.71 4.95
N LEU A 15 -14.95 7.34 4.15
CA LEU A 15 -14.75 6.49 2.99
C LEU A 15 -14.40 7.36 1.78
N PHE A 16 -13.28 7.04 1.14
CA PHE A 16 -12.92 7.58 -0.17
C PHE A 16 -13.42 6.62 -1.25
N GLU A 17 -14.36 7.07 -2.07
CA GLU A 17 -14.89 6.26 -3.17
C GLU A 17 -13.98 6.39 -4.40
N LEU A 18 -13.58 5.24 -4.96
CA LEU A 18 -12.87 5.16 -6.23
C LEU A 18 -13.84 4.69 -7.33
N PRO A 19 -13.75 5.25 -8.54
CA PRO A 19 -14.49 4.73 -9.69
C PRO A 19 -14.05 3.30 -10.02
N THR A 20 -15.00 2.52 -10.54
CA THR A 20 -14.73 1.13 -10.94
C THR A 20 -13.65 1.08 -12.03
N TYR A 21 -12.79 0.06 -11.96
CA TYR A 21 -11.69 -0.16 -12.91
C TYR A 21 -10.65 0.97 -12.98
N SER A 22 -10.46 1.72 -11.89
CA SER A 22 -9.42 2.75 -11.78
C SER A 22 -8.30 2.39 -10.79
N PRO A 23 -7.51 1.33 -11.04
CA PRO A 23 -6.39 0.97 -10.18
C PRO A 23 -5.31 2.07 -10.11
N GLU A 24 -5.20 2.91 -11.13
CA GLU A 24 -4.28 4.07 -11.16
C GLU A 24 -4.59 5.12 -10.09
N LEU A 25 -5.84 5.19 -9.63
CA LEU A 25 -6.25 6.11 -8.56
C LEU A 25 -6.04 5.50 -7.16
N ASN A 26 -5.76 4.20 -7.08
CA ASN A 26 -5.51 3.51 -5.82
C ASN A 26 -4.00 3.53 -5.50
N LEU A 27 -3.59 4.38 -4.55
CA LEU A 27 -2.18 4.58 -4.21
C LEU A 27 -1.45 3.28 -3.82
N ILE A 28 -2.16 2.33 -3.19
CA ILE A 28 -1.55 1.06 -2.78
C ILE A 28 -1.13 0.21 -3.99
N GLU A 29 -1.81 0.31 -5.13
CA GLU A 29 -1.44 -0.40 -6.37
C GLU A 29 -0.09 0.11 -6.90
N THR A 30 0.13 1.42 -6.80
CA THR A 30 1.43 2.03 -7.14
C THR A 30 2.50 1.61 -6.15
N ALA A 31 2.22 1.62 -4.84
CA ALA A 31 3.17 1.14 -3.83
C ALA A 31 3.60 -0.31 -4.09
N TRP A 32 2.65 -1.23 -4.31
CA TRP A 32 2.98 -2.63 -4.62
C TRP A 32 3.75 -2.80 -5.91
N ARG A 33 3.48 -1.99 -6.94
CA ARG A 33 4.26 -1.99 -8.18
C ARG A 33 5.72 -1.60 -7.92
N PHE A 34 5.97 -0.56 -7.12
CA PHE A 34 7.33 -0.19 -6.74
C PHE A 34 8.01 -1.27 -5.90
N MET A 35 7.33 -1.81 -4.88
CA MET A 35 7.86 -2.92 -4.08
C MET A 35 8.29 -4.09 -4.96
N LYS A 36 7.42 -4.55 -5.85
CA LYS A 36 7.69 -5.71 -6.70
C LYS A 36 8.78 -5.50 -7.74
N TYR A 37 8.81 -4.34 -8.39
CA TYR A 37 9.64 -4.14 -9.58
C TYR A 37 10.89 -3.30 -9.33
N GLN A 38 10.97 -2.55 -8.23
CA GLN A 38 12.05 -1.60 -7.97
C GLN A 38 12.79 -1.88 -6.66
N TRP A 39 12.11 -2.39 -5.63
CA TRP A 39 12.69 -2.46 -4.28
C TRP A 39 12.99 -3.87 -3.79
N LEU A 40 12.16 -4.86 -4.12
CA LEU A 40 12.45 -6.25 -3.78
C LEU A 40 13.62 -6.75 -4.62
N ASP A 41 14.67 -7.20 -3.95
CA ASP A 41 15.77 -7.90 -4.59
C ASP A 41 15.34 -9.32 -5.01
N SER A 42 16.02 -9.88 -6.01
CA SER A 42 15.90 -11.28 -6.39
C SER A 42 16.03 -12.26 -5.21
N SER A 43 16.89 -11.97 -4.23
CA SER A 43 17.08 -12.81 -3.04
C SER A 43 15.84 -12.88 -2.15
N ALA A 44 14.96 -11.88 -2.21
CA ALA A 44 13.70 -11.90 -1.47
C ALA A 44 12.78 -13.04 -1.93
N TYR A 45 12.96 -13.57 -3.14
CA TYR A 45 12.13 -14.65 -3.69
C TYR A 45 12.65 -16.06 -3.39
N GLU A 46 13.75 -16.20 -2.64
CA GLU A 46 14.35 -17.51 -2.33
C GLU A 46 13.47 -18.37 -1.41
N SER A 47 12.72 -17.73 -0.49
CA SER A 47 11.78 -18.41 0.39
C SER A 47 10.66 -17.48 0.83
N TRP A 48 9.60 -18.05 1.41
CA TRP A 48 8.51 -17.27 1.98
C TRP A 48 9.00 -16.36 3.11
N GLU A 49 9.87 -16.89 3.97
CA GLU A 49 10.45 -16.15 5.09
C GLU A 49 11.28 -14.95 4.60
N SER A 50 12.12 -15.16 3.57
CA SER A 50 12.89 -14.08 2.95
C SER A 50 11.99 -13.01 2.33
N LEU A 51 10.90 -13.43 1.66
CA LEU A 51 9.95 -12.50 1.06
C LEU A 51 9.26 -11.65 2.11
N VAL A 52 8.76 -12.27 3.18
CA VAL A 52 8.09 -11.56 4.28
C VAL A 52 9.05 -10.59 4.95
N ALA A 53 10.27 -11.03 5.28
CA ALA A 53 11.27 -10.18 5.93
C ALA A 53 11.62 -8.95 5.09
N GLU A 54 11.81 -9.09 3.78
CA GLU A 54 12.15 -7.96 2.92
C GLU A 54 10.94 -7.03 2.71
N VAL A 55 9.72 -7.57 2.60
CA VAL A 55 8.50 -6.76 2.54
C VAL A 55 8.31 -5.96 3.82
N GLU A 56 8.48 -6.57 5.00
CA GLU A 56 8.38 -5.89 6.29
C GLU A 56 9.43 -4.78 6.44
N LYS A 57 10.68 -5.04 6.01
CA LYS A 57 11.74 -4.03 5.98
C LYS A 57 11.36 -2.84 5.09
N ILE A 58 10.84 -3.10 3.88
CA ILE A 58 10.40 -2.03 2.99
C ILE A 58 9.26 -1.22 3.61
N LEU A 59 8.27 -1.88 4.22
CA LEU A 59 7.15 -1.22 4.90
C LEU A 59 7.61 -0.38 6.09
N ALA A 60 8.57 -0.87 6.88
CA ALA A 60 9.13 -0.15 8.03
C ALA A 60 9.92 1.09 7.61
N GLY A 61 10.61 1.04 6.46
CA GLY A 61 11.35 2.17 5.89
C GLY A 61 10.55 3.04 4.91
N PHE A 62 9.25 2.75 4.69
CA PHE A 62 8.44 3.47 3.72
C PHE A 62 8.22 4.92 4.14
N GLY A 63 8.50 5.86 3.23
CA GLY A 63 8.44 7.30 3.48
C GLY A 63 9.78 7.91 3.93
N GLU A 64 10.79 7.11 4.24
CA GLU A 64 12.15 7.56 4.56
C GLU A 64 13.17 6.99 3.57
N GLU A 65 13.36 5.67 3.58
CA GLU A 65 14.28 4.96 2.69
C GLU A 65 13.60 4.58 1.36
N PHE A 66 12.31 4.24 1.42
CA PHE A 66 11.51 3.86 0.26
C PHE A 66 10.46 4.94 -0.01
N VAL A 67 10.79 5.88 -0.91
CA VAL A 67 9.96 7.07 -1.18
C VAL A 67 9.37 6.99 -2.58
N ILE A 68 8.06 7.25 -2.68
CA ILE A 68 7.35 7.46 -3.94
C ILE A 68 6.82 8.89 -3.94
N ASN A 69 7.07 9.62 -5.03
CA ASN A 69 6.36 10.86 -5.27
C ASN A 69 5.06 10.56 -6.02
N PHE A 70 3.92 10.84 -5.38
CA PHE A 70 2.58 10.66 -5.95
C PHE A 70 1.98 11.95 -6.53
N ALA A 71 2.71 13.08 -6.46
CA ALA A 71 2.28 14.40 -6.92
C ALA A 71 2.58 14.65 -8.41
#